data_AF-A0A831QK64-F1
#
_entry.id   AF-A0A831QK64-F1
#
_cell.length_a   1.000
_cell.length_b   1.000
_cell.length_c   1.000
_cell.angle_alpha   90.00
_cell.angle_beta   90.00
_cell.angle_gamma   90.00
#
_symmetry.space_group_name_H-M   'P 1'
#
loop_
_entity.id
_entity.type
_entity.pdbx_description
1 polymer ?
#
loop_
_entity_poly.entity_id
_entity_poly.type
_entity_poly.pdbx_seq_one_letter_code
_entity_poly.pdbx_strand_id
1 'polypeptide(L)'
;LLAGKARCEHLVVGITNPDPVLTRQDAADSSRSARDANPLTYYERYCMVNAALAEGGLGPESFSVVPFPINFPELYKYYVPLDAVFFLTIYDAWGEKKLQMLQTMGLKTEILWRRRPEDKGLSATAIRQKIVAGEPWEHLVPAATARLIGEFALAARLRAAAGVTAGGRNG
;
A
#
# COMPACT_ATOMS: atom_id res chain seq x y z
N LEU A 1 3.40 -6.16 7.68
CA LEU A 1 4.78 -6.33 7.20
C LEU A 1 5.65 -7.10 8.19
N LEU A 2 5.68 -6.70 9.48
CA LEU A 2 6.47 -7.37 10.51
C LEU A 2 6.20 -8.89 10.65
N ALA A 3 4.96 -9.33 10.52
CA ALA A 3 4.66 -10.77 10.54
C ALA A 3 5.25 -11.55 9.35
N GLY A 4 5.38 -10.91 8.19
CA GLY A 4 6.09 -11.48 7.05
C GLY A 4 7.59 -11.52 7.35
N LYS A 5 8.15 -10.42 7.88
CA LYS A 5 9.56 -10.38 8.31
C LYS A 5 9.91 -11.45 9.35
N ALA A 6 8.99 -11.78 10.26
CA ALA A 6 9.20 -12.83 11.26
C ALA A 6 9.33 -14.25 10.66
N ARG A 7 8.98 -14.43 9.37
CA ARG A 7 9.02 -15.71 8.64
C ARG A 7 10.10 -15.75 7.56
N CYS A 8 10.91 -14.70 7.42
CA CYS A 8 11.94 -14.64 6.40
C CYS A 8 13.19 -13.90 6.88
N GLU A 9 14.34 -14.24 6.31
CA GLU A 9 15.59 -13.53 6.59
C GLU A 9 15.54 -12.12 6.01
N HIS A 10 15.13 -11.99 4.75
CA HIS A 10 14.97 -10.72 4.04
C HIS A 10 13.53 -10.53 3.55
N LEU A 11 12.92 -9.37 3.82
CA LEU A 11 11.55 -9.05 3.39
C LEU A 11 11.56 -8.16 2.13
N VAL A 12 10.98 -8.63 1.03
CA VAL A 12 10.72 -7.78 -0.14
C VAL A 12 9.31 -7.22 -0.07
N VAL A 13 9.18 -5.90 0.00
CA VAL A 13 7.90 -5.18 0.01
C VAL A 13 7.62 -4.59 -1.36
N GLY A 14 6.73 -5.27 -2.10
CA GLY A 14 6.26 -4.80 -3.40
C GLY A 14 5.18 -3.71 -3.26
N ILE A 15 5.45 -2.50 -3.75
CA ILE A 15 4.45 -1.43 -3.82
C ILE A 15 3.67 -1.58 -5.14
N THR A 16 2.39 -1.92 -5.01
CA THR A 16 1.51 -2.13 -6.17
C THR A 16 1.14 -0.83 -6.87
N ASN A 17 0.84 -0.93 -8.17
CA ASN A 17 0.51 0.21 -9.04
C ASN A 17 1.57 1.32 -8.92
N PRO A 18 2.86 1.01 -9.21
CA PRO A 18 3.93 2.00 -9.13
C PRO A 18 3.70 3.14 -10.14
N ASP A 19 3.21 2.81 -11.33
CA ASP A 19 2.90 3.76 -12.40
C ASP A 19 1.39 3.96 -12.57
N PRO A 20 0.86 5.17 -12.35
CA PRO A 20 -0.58 5.45 -12.47
C PRO A 20 -1.09 5.34 -13.91
N VAL A 21 -0.22 5.47 -14.92
CA VAL A 21 -0.58 5.37 -16.35
C VAL A 21 -0.66 3.92 -16.82
N LEU A 22 0.10 3.02 -16.19
CA LEU A 22 0.12 1.59 -16.55
C LEU A 22 -0.85 0.75 -15.72
N THR A 23 -1.67 1.34 -14.86
CA THR A 23 -2.64 0.56 -14.08
C THR A 23 -3.79 0.09 -14.97
N ARG A 24 -3.76 -1.16 -15.44
CA ARG A 24 -4.91 -1.79 -16.13
C ARG A 24 -6.11 -1.85 -15.19
N GLN A 25 -7.29 -1.47 -15.69
CA GLN A 25 -8.55 -1.68 -14.99
C GLN A 25 -8.84 -3.18 -14.91
N ASP A 26 -9.19 -3.67 -13.73
CA ASP A 26 -9.69 -5.03 -13.54
C ASP A 26 -11.17 -4.95 -13.16
N ALA A 27 -12.03 -5.69 -13.85
CA ALA A 27 -13.47 -5.71 -13.59
C ALA A 27 -13.81 -6.17 -12.16
N ALA A 28 -12.91 -6.94 -11.53
CA ALA A 28 -13.06 -7.35 -10.12
C ALA A 28 -12.69 -6.25 -9.11
N ASP A 29 -12.12 -5.10 -9.54
CA ASP A 29 -11.64 -4.06 -8.62
C ASP A 29 -11.63 -2.64 -9.23
N SER A 30 -12.81 -2.19 -9.70
CA SER A 30 -12.99 -0.87 -10.34
C SER A 30 -12.67 0.33 -9.42
N SER A 31 -12.82 0.18 -8.10
CA SER A 31 -12.59 1.27 -7.13
C SER A 31 -11.11 1.56 -6.85
N ARG A 32 -10.22 0.56 -6.98
CA ARG A 32 -8.78 0.71 -6.67
C ARG A 32 -7.94 1.30 -7.79
N SER A 33 -8.49 1.38 -9.00
CA SER A 33 -7.84 1.97 -10.18
C SER A 33 -8.21 3.45 -10.42
N ALA A 34 -9.08 4.03 -9.58
CA ALA A 34 -9.40 5.46 -9.64
C ALA A 34 -8.18 6.32 -9.25
N ARG A 35 -7.93 7.41 -10.00
CA ARG A 35 -6.84 8.37 -9.73
C ARG A 35 -6.88 8.92 -8.30
N ASP A 36 -8.08 9.11 -7.74
CA ASP A 36 -8.29 9.61 -6.38
C ASP A 36 -7.94 8.59 -5.29
N ALA A 37 -7.81 7.30 -5.65
CA ALA A 37 -7.42 6.25 -4.74
C ALA A 37 -5.90 6.21 -4.48
N ASN A 38 -5.08 6.87 -5.32
CA ASN A 38 -3.63 6.82 -5.24
C ASN A 38 -3.00 8.22 -5.32
N PRO A 39 -3.15 9.04 -4.26
CA PRO A 39 -2.69 10.43 -4.25
C PRO A 39 -1.16 10.57 -4.19
N LEU A 40 -0.45 9.46 -3.95
CA LEU A 40 0.99 9.42 -3.77
C LEU A 40 1.68 8.77 -4.97
N THR A 41 2.82 9.33 -5.35
CA THR A 41 3.75 8.70 -6.31
C THR A 41 4.30 7.39 -5.75
N TYR A 42 4.93 6.58 -6.60
CA TYR A 42 5.72 5.44 -6.12
C TYR A 42 6.80 5.89 -5.13
N TYR A 43 7.55 6.96 -5.43
CA TYR A 43 8.67 7.42 -4.62
C TYR A 43 8.22 7.84 -3.21
N GLU A 44 7.11 8.57 -3.10
CA GLU A 44 6.58 8.96 -1.79
C GLU A 44 6.16 7.74 -0.96
N ARG A 45 5.53 6.75 -1.59
CA ARG A 45 5.17 5.48 -0.92
C ARG A 45 6.42 4.68 -0.53
N TYR A 46 7.46 4.69 -1.37
CA TYR A 46 8.76 4.10 -1.06
C TYR A 46 9.36 4.73 0.19
N CYS A 47 9.39 6.06 0.29
CA CYS A 47 9.88 6.76 1.49
C CYS A 47 9.05 6.39 2.73
N MET A 48 7.72 6.35 2.61
CA MET A 48 6.82 6.01 3.72
C MET A 48 7.02 4.58 4.23
N VAL A 49 7.13 3.60 3.33
CA VAL A 49 7.35 2.20 3.71
C VAL A 49 8.72 2.02 4.37
N ASN A 50 9.79 2.61 3.80
CA ASN A 50 11.12 2.55 4.40
C ASN A 50 11.12 3.14 5.82
N ALA A 51 10.55 4.33 5.99
CA ALA A 51 10.52 5.00 7.29
C ALA A 51 9.67 4.23 8.31
N ALA A 52 8.53 3.67 7.91
CA ALA A 52 7.69 2.85 8.77
C ALA A 52 8.36 1.53 9.20
N LEU A 53 9.12 0.89 8.32
CA LEU A 53 9.87 -0.32 8.64
C LEU A 53 11.06 -0.03 9.55
N ALA A 54 11.78 1.08 9.30
CA ALA A 54 12.87 1.53 10.16
C ALA A 54 12.37 1.86 11.58
N GLU A 55 11.23 2.55 11.71
CA GLU A 55 10.57 2.79 13.00
C GLU A 55 10.16 1.48 13.69
N GLY A 56 9.78 0.46 12.91
CA GLY A 56 9.53 -0.90 13.38
C GLY A 56 10.77 -1.70 13.78
N GLY A 57 11.96 -1.09 13.75
CA GLY A 57 13.22 -1.70 14.16
C GLY A 57 13.94 -2.52 13.08
N LEU A 58 13.56 -2.39 11.81
CA LEU A 58 14.24 -3.07 10.71
C LEU A 58 15.38 -2.22 10.15
N GLY A 59 16.56 -2.82 10.01
CA GLY A 59 17.68 -2.24 9.28
C GLY A 59 17.55 -2.42 7.76
N PRO A 60 18.21 -1.57 6.95
CA PRO A 60 18.13 -1.58 5.49
C PRO A 60 18.65 -2.88 4.85
N GLU A 61 19.47 -3.66 5.56
CA GLU A 61 19.94 -4.98 5.13
C GLU A 61 18.86 -6.08 5.22
N SER A 62 17.80 -5.84 5.99
CA SER A 62 16.77 -6.83 6.32
C SER A 62 15.51 -6.75 5.44
N PHE A 63 15.41 -5.74 4.59
CA PHE A 63 14.28 -5.60 3.66
C PHE A 63 14.63 -4.78 2.41
N SER A 64 13.83 -4.96 1.36
CA SER A 64 13.86 -4.17 0.13
C SER A 64 12.46 -3.64 -0.18
N VAL A 65 12.37 -2.42 -0.71
CA VAL A 65 11.10 -1.83 -1.18
C VAL A 65 11.21 -1.62 -2.68
N VAL A 66 10.34 -2.29 -3.44
CA VAL A 66 10.42 -2.35 -4.90
C VAL A 66 9.09 -2.02 -5.56
N PRO A 67 9.08 -1.56 -6.82
CA PRO A 67 7.85 -1.52 -7.62
C PRO A 67 7.31 -2.94 -7.79
N PHE A 68 5.99 -3.12 -7.71
CA PHE A 68 5.39 -4.42 -7.98
C PHE A 68 4.16 -4.28 -8.87
N PRO A 69 4.30 -4.42 -10.21
CA PRO A 69 3.22 -4.22 -11.15
C PRO A 69 2.26 -5.42 -11.11
N ILE A 70 1.42 -5.52 -10.07
CA ILE A 70 0.65 -6.72 -9.74
C ILE A 70 -0.24 -7.23 -10.89
N ASN A 71 -0.68 -6.36 -11.79
CA ASN A 71 -1.50 -6.69 -12.96
C ASN A 71 -0.68 -7.11 -14.20
N PHE A 72 0.65 -7.19 -14.10
CA PHE A 72 1.57 -7.56 -15.17
C PHE A 72 2.55 -8.63 -14.68
N PRO A 73 2.08 -9.88 -14.52
CA PRO A 73 2.91 -10.96 -13.99
C PRO A 73 4.17 -11.26 -14.81
N GLU A 74 4.15 -10.97 -16.11
CA GLU A 74 5.29 -11.06 -17.02
C GLU A 74 6.47 -10.16 -16.62
N LEU A 75 6.23 -9.14 -15.81
CA LEU A 75 7.25 -8.20 -15.34
C LEU A 75 7.86 -8.57 -13.98
N TYR A 76 7.31 -9.55 -13.24
CA TYR A 76 7.73 -9.82 -11.86
C TYR A 76 9.22 -10.14 -11.74
N LYS A 77 9.77 -10.87 -12.71
CA LYS A 77 11.19 -11.27 -12.75
C LYS A 77 12.18 -10.11 -12.72
N TYR A 78 11.74 -8.89 -13.06
CA TYR A 78 12.58 -7.70 -13.04
C TYR A 78 12.58 -6.98 -11.69
N TYR A 79 11.67 -7.34 -10.78
CA TYR A 79 11.44 -6.61 -9.53
C TYR A 79 11.58 -7.47 -8.28
N VAL A 80 11.33 -8.78 -8.37
CA VAL A 80 11.35 -9.70 -7.22
C VAL A 80 11.99 -11.04 -7.57
N PRO A 81 12.61 -11.73 -6.59
CA PRO A 81 13.05 -13.13 -6.77
C PRO A 81 11.82 -14.03 -6.93
N LEU A 82 11.75 -14.82 -8.01
CA LEU A 82 10.60 -15.68 -8.28
C LEU A 82 10.57 -16.96 -7.44
N ASP A 83 11.70 -17.32 -6.84
CA ASP A 83 11.85 -18.46 -5.94
C ASP A 83 11.51 -18.12 -4.47
N ALA A 84 11.25 -16.84 -4.19
CA ALA A 84 10.77 -16.36 -2.89
C ALA A 84 9.36 -16.86 -2.56
N VAL A 85 9.02 -16.83 -1.26
CA VAL A 85 7.67 -17.09 -0.78
C VAL A 85 6.86 -15.80 -0.81
N PHE A 86 5.78 -15.79 -1.59
CA PHE A 86 4.85 -14.67 -1.67
C PHE A 86 3.84 -14.76 -0.53
N PHE A 87 3.95 -13.85 0.44
CA PHE A 87 3.02 -13.76 1.56
C PHE A 87 1.73 -13.01 1.17
N LEU A 88 0.57 -13.61 1.42
CA LEU A 88 -0.73 -13.00 1.15
C LEU A 88 -1.58 -12.83 2.41
N THR A 89 -2.32 -11.74 2.46
CA THR A 89 -3.50 -11.60 3.32
C THR A 89 -4.72 -11.53 2.43
N ILE A 90 -5.66 -12.44 2.63
CA ILE A 90 -6.86 -12.55 1.80
C ILE A 90 -8.01 -11.88 2.56
N TYR A 91 -8.61 -10.88 1.92
CA TYR A 91 -9.75 -10.12 2.44
C TYR A 91 -11.03 -10.36 1.65
N ASP A 92 -10.90 -10.62 0.35
CA ASP A 92 -11.97 -10.54 -0.64
C ASP A 92 -11.66 -11.48 -1.82
N ALA A 93 -12.58 -11.57 -2.78
CA ALA A 93 -12.40 -12.35 -4.00
C ALA A 93 -11.16 -11.91 -4.81
N TRP A 94 -10.74 -10.65 -4.70
CA TRP A 94 -9.50 -10.17 -5.29
C TRP A 94 -8.26 -10.80 -4.65
N GLY A 95 -8.27 -10.94 -3.31
CA GLY A 95 -7.26 -11.71 -2.58
C GLY A 95 -7.13 -13.14 -3.11
N GLU A 96 -8.26 -13.83 -3.32
CA GLU A 96 -8.28 -15.20 -3.85
C GLU A 96 -7.81 -15.26 -5.32
N LYS A 97 -8.24 -14.32 -6.17
CA LYS A 97 -7.77 -14.22 -7.56
C LYS A 97 -6.25 -14.06 -7.64
N LYS A 98 -5.66 -13.21 -6.78
CA LYS A 98 -4.20 -13.04 -6.71
C LYS A 98 -3.48 -14.31 -6.28
N LEU A 99 -4.03 -15.04 -5.30
CA LEU A 99 -3.48 -16.32 -4.88
C LEU A 99 -3.44 -17.30 -6.06
N GLN A 100 -4.57 -17.48 -6.75
CA GLN A 100 -4.69 -18.37 -7.91
C GLN A 100 -3.72 -17.98 -9.03
N MET A 101 -3.60 -16.68 -9.32
CA MET A 101 -2.66 -16.17 -10.32
C MET A 101 -1.21 -16.54 -9.98
N LEU A 102 -0.76 -16.28 -8.75
CA LEU A 102 0.60 -16.61 -8.32
C LEU A 102 0.87 -18.12 -8.37
N GLN A 103 -0.09 -18.93 -7.92
CA GLN A 103 0.02 -20.39 -7.94
C GLN A 103 0.06 -20.96 -9.37
N THR A 104 -0.73 -20.39 -10.29
CA THR A 104 -0.73 -20.80 -11.71
C THR A 104 0.61 -20.54 -12.39
N MET A 105 1.34 -19.52 -11.94
CA MET A 105 2.70 -19.22 -12.38
C MET A 105 3.78 -20.11 -11.74
N GLY A 106 3.39 -21.04 -10.85
CA GLY A 106 4.32 -21.89 -10.11
C GLY A 106 5.06 -21.18 -8.97
N LEU A 107 4.60 -19.98 -8.55
CA LEU A 107 5.23 -19.23 -7.47
C LEU A 107 4.83 -19.80 -6.11
N LYS A 108 5.79 -19.84 -5.18
CA LYS A 108 5.54 -20.28 -3.80
C LYS A 108 4.69 -19.23 -3.09
N THR A 109 3.62 -19.65 -2.43
CA THR A 109 2.70 -18.75 -1.72
C THR A 109 2.45 -19.23 -0.31
N GLU A 110 2.34 -18.29 0.62
CA GLU A 110 1.89 -18.55 1.99
C GLU A 110 0.84 -17.52 2.39
N ILE A 111 -0.25 -17.99 3.01
CA ILE A 111 -1.35 -17.12 3.44
C ILE A 111 -1.13 -16.82 4.92
N LEU A 112 -0.76 -15.56 5.22
CA LEU A 112 -0.56 -15.11 6.59
C LEU A 112 -1.88 -15.06 7.35
N TRP A 113 -2.94 -14.56 6.71
CA TRP A 113 -4.29 -14.55 7.27
C TRP A 113 -5.37 -14.58 6.19
N ARG A 114 -6.51 -15.16 6.54
CA ARG A 114 -7.81 -14.88 5.92
C ARG A 114 -8.61 -14.01 6.89
N ARG A 115 -9.06 -12.86 6.43
CA ARG A 115 -9.83 -11.90 7.23
C ARG A 115 -11.10 -11.58 6.44
N ARG A 116 -12.24 -11.44 7.12
CA ARG A 116 -13.44 -10.97 6.44
C ARG A 116 -13.28 -9.48 6.12
N PRO A 117 -13.94 -8.94 5.08
CA PRO A 117 -13.90 -7.51 4.77
C PRO A 117 -14.32 -6.62 5.95
N GLU A 118 -15.24 -7.10 6.77
CA GLU A 118 -15.72 -6.47 8.01
C GLU A 118 -14.69 -6.47 9.15
N ASP A 119 -13.75 -7.41 9.15
CA ASP A 119 -12.62 -7.44 10.09
C ASP A 119 -11.43 -6.60 9.57
N LYS A 120 -11.57 -6.01 8.38
CA LYS A 120 -10.60 -5.05 7.84
C LYS A 120 -10.76 -3.78 8.69
N GLY A 121 -9.85 -3.59 9.63
CA GLY A 121 -9.86 -2.42 10.51
C GLY A 121 -9.67 -1.10 9.74
N LEU A 122 -8.65 -0.33 10.09
CA LEU A 122 -8.40 0.95 9.45
C LEU A 122 -8.07 0.79 7.95
N SER A 123 -8.89 1.40 7.09
CA SER A 123 -8.62 1.45 5.66
C SER A 123 -7.91 2.75 5.29
N ALA A 124 -7.04 2.70 4.27
CA ALA A 124 -6.40 3.89 3.73
C ALA A 124 -7.43 4.92 3.24
N THR A 125 -8.58 4.49 2.73
CA THR A 125 -9.69 5.37 2.35
C THR A 125 -10.23 6.13 3.56
N ALA A 126 -10.51 5.45 4.67
CA ALA A 126 -10.98 6.09 5.90
C ALA A 126 -9.95 7.09 6.45
N ILE A 127 -8.66 6.75 6.44
CA ILE A 127 -7.59 7.67 6.86
C ILE A 127 -7.57 8.91 5.96
N ARG A 128 -7.65 8.77 4.63
CA ARG A 128 -7.69 9.92 3.71
C ARG A 128 -8.92 10.80 3.95
N GLN A 129 -10.09 10.20 4.23
CA GLN A 129 -11.30 10.96 4.57
C GLN A 129 -11.10 11.80 5.83
N LYS A 130 -10.48 11.23 6.88
CA LYS A 130 -10.14 11.97 8.11
C LYS A 130 -9.18 13.12 7.85
N ILE A 131 -8.14 12.91 7.05
CA ILE A 131 -7.19 13.96 6.65
C ILE A 131 -7.91 15.11 5.93
N VAL A 132 -8.79 14.79 4.99
CA VAL A 132 -9.57 15.81 4.24
C VAL A 132 -10.48 16.58 5.20
N ALA A 133 -11.20 15.89 6.07
CA ALA A 133 -12.12 16.46 7.06
C ALA A 133 -11.42 17.21 8.20
N GLY A 134 -10.10 17.08 8.36
CA GLY A 134 -9.36 17.68 9.48
C GLY A 134 -9.60 16.97 10.83
N GLU A 135 -10.07 15.73 10.80
CA GLU A 135 -10.26 14.89 11.99
C GLU A 135 -8.93 14.27 12.45
N PRO A 136 -8.74 13.90 13.73
CA PRO A 136 -7.53 13.22 14.19
C PRO A 136 -7.29 11.88 13.47
N TRP A 137 -6.10 11.69 12.90
CA TRP A 137 -5.76 10.50 12.10
C TRP A 137 -4.34 9.97 12.35
N GLU A 138 -3.47 10.77 12.95
CA GLU A 138 -2.04 10.51 13.10
C GLU A 138 -1.76 9.24 13.91
N HIS A 139 -2.61 8.96 14.91
CA HIS A 139 -2.56 7.75 15.75
C HIS A 139 -2.92 6.46 15.00
N LEU A 140 -3.42 6.55 13.76
CA LEU A 140 -3.86 5.42 12.94
C LEU A 140 -2.73 4.88 12.06
N VAL A 141 -1.57 5.53 12.05
CA VAL A 141 -0.41 5.18 11.24
C VAL A 141 0.88 5.25 12.08
N PRO A 142 1.99 4.64 11.64
CA PRO A 142 3.30 4.85 12.25
C PRO A 142 3.68 6.33 12.28
N ALA A 143 4.42 6.78 13.30
CA ALA A 143 4.72 8.20 13.50
C ALA A 143 5.51 8.80 12.32
N ALA A 144 6.45 8.04 11.77
CA ALA A 144 7.22 8.41 10.59
C ALA A 144 6.33 8.57 9.34
N THR A 145 5.24 7.80 9.25
CA THR A 145 4.25 7.94 8.17
C THR A 145 3.51 9.27 8.32
N ALA A 146 3.08 9.61 9.55
CA ALA A 146 2.40 10.88 9.82
C ALA A 146 3.30 12.09 9.52
N ARG A 147 4.59 12.02 9.90
CA ARG A 147 5.59 13.05 9.55
C ARG A 147 5.70 13.26 8.04
N LEU A 148 5.87 12.18 7.28
CA LEU A 148 6.03 12.25 5.82
C LEU A 148 4.77 12.76 5.09
N ILE A 149 3.57 12.48 5.62
CA ILE A 149 2.32 13.06 5.11
C ILE A 149 2.35 14.59 5.17
N GLY A 150 2.93 15.16 6.24
CA GLY A 150 3.16 16.59 6.37
C GLY A 150 4.19 17.12 5.35
N GLU A 151 5.35 16.46 5.25
CA GLU A 151 6.42 16.84 4.32
C GLU A 151 6.00 16.81 2.84
N PHE A 152 5.13 15.86 2.47
CA PHE A 152 4.59 15.75 1.11
C PHE A 152 3.39 16.65 0.83
N ALA A 153 2.99 17.49 1.79
CA ALA A 153 1.80 18.33 1.73
C ALA A 153 0.55 17.56 1.29
N LEU A 154 0.44 16.28 1.69
CA LEU A 154 -0.58 15.37 1.16
C LEU A 154 -1.99 15.83 1.54
N ALA A 155 -2.17 16.40 2.74
CA ALA A 155 -3.47 16.93 3.17
C ALA A 155 -3.97 18.04 2.24
N ALA A 156 -3.08 18.96 1.82
CA ALA A 156 -3.44 20.03 0.88
C ALA A 156 -3.81 19.46 -0.50
N ARG A 157 -3.04 18.49 -1.01
CA ARG A 157 -3.32 17.82 -2.29
C ARG A 157 -4.66 17.08 -2.28
N LEU A 158 -4.96 16.38 -1.18
CA LEU A 158 -6.23 15.66 -1.02
C LEU A 158 -7.43 16.62 -0.98
N ARG A 159 -7.31 17.74 -0.26
CA ARG A 159 -8.38 18.76 -0.22
C ARG A 159 -8.58 19.44 -1.57
N ALA A 160 -7.48 19.78 -2.26
CA ALA A 160 -7.54 20.34 -3.61
C ALA A 160 -8.23 19.39 -4.60
N ALA A 161 -7.91 18.09 -4.55
CA ALA A 161 -8.56 17.08 -5.38
C ALA A 161 -10.06 16.89 -5.03
N ALA A 162 -10.43 17.05 -3.76
CA ALA A 162 -11.81 16.96 -3.29
C ALA A 162 -12.64 18.25 -3.53
N GLY A 163 -12.06 19.30 -4.11
CA GLY A 163 -12.74 20.60 -4.29
C GLY A 163 -12.99 21.36 -2.98
N VAL A 164 -12.32 20.98 -1.89
CA VAL A 164 -12.42 21.65 -0.59
C VAL A 164 -11.41 22.80 -0.58
N THR A 165 -11.86 24.03 -0.79
CA THR A 165 -11.05 25.22 -0.55
C THR A 165 -10.87 25.42 0.95
N ALA A 166 -9.70 25.92 1.38
CA ALA A 166 -9.44 26.26 2.78
C ALA A 166 -10.37 27.41 3.21
N GLY A 167 -11.54 27.06 3.75
CA GLY A 167 -12.53 27.99 4.25
C GLY A 167 -12.12 28.54 5.61
N GLY A 168 -11.79 29.83 5.62
CA GLY A 168 -12.09 30.80 6.69
C GLY A 168 -11.65 30.48 8.11
N ARG A 169 -10.61 31.17 8.59
CA ARG A 169 -10.55 31.55 10.00
C ARG A 169 -11.77 32.44 10.27
N ASN A 170 -12.76 31.93 10.99
CA ASN A 170 -13.71 32.81 11.67
C ASN A 170 -12.96 33.47 12.82
N GLY A 171 -12.83 34.80 12.72
CA GLY A 171 -12.52 35.65 13.87
C GLY A 171 -13.73 35.83 14.77
#